data_AF-A0A9E5AAH3-F1
#
_entry.id   AF-A0A9E5AAH3-F1
#
_cell.length_a   1.000
_cell.length_b   1.000
_cell.length_c   1.000
_cell.angle_alpha   90.00
_cell.angle_beta   90.00
_cell.angle_gamma   90.00
#
_symmetry.space_group_name_H-M   'P 1'
#
loop_
_entity.id
_entity.type
_entity.pdbx_description
1 polymer ?
#
loop_
_entity_poly.entity_id
_entity_poly.type
_entity_poly.pdbx_seq_one_letter_code
_entity_poly.pdbx_strand_id
1 'polypeptide(L)'
;MSLSDLEQIPSYEWPDSAGAEIVRVITDRTAHADDRLLAAYLAQEYPGINDLMMVALSGVAANKAESPELRSSAAIALGPAFELADLDGLAQDLDDDGLPCTPEAVHGAKAALRAVFDDKSAPDEVRRSCLETLAHAPQDWHAAAVRAAYAEGSNDWKLSALFCMRFIGGFDTEILGALTSTDEHQRLEAIGAAGEQELQMAWPHVQAILKDRQADKLFVLAALGALPMLAPSPELVTAILELHLASADPAIVEAATEVRDMLADVEGEDDDWADDEDSAGPAGSNRRH
;
A
#
# COMPACT_ATOMS: atom_id res chain seq x y z
N MET A 1 -6.59 -26.78 -3.66
CA MET A 1 -6.07 -26.00 -4.79
C MET A 1 -4.59 -25.81 -4.54
N SER A 2 -3.72 -25.96 -5.53
CA SER A 2 -2.28 -25.75 -5.36
C SER A 2 -1.93 -24.25 -5.44
N LEU A 3 -0.73 -23.84 -5.03
CA LEU A 3 -0.30 -22.44 -5.16
C LEU A 3 -0.29 -21.97 -6.62
N SER A 4 0.14 -22.83 -7.54
CA SER A 4 0.13 -22.52 -8.97
C SER A 4 -1.27 -22.34 -9.53
N ASP A 5 -2.29 -22.98 -8.94
CA ASP A 5 -3.68 -22.74 -9.36
C ASP A 5 -4.16 -21.37 -8.86
N LEU A 6 -3.77 -20.95 -7.64
CA LEU A 6 -4.12 -19.65 -7.06
C LEU A 6 -3.53 -18.50 -7.87
N GLU A 7 -2.27 -18.63 -8.32
CA GLU A 7 -1.58 -17.62 -9.15
C GLU A 7 -2.31 -17.31 -10.47
N GLN A 8 -3.14 -18.23 -10.97
CA GLN A 8 -3.81 -18.07 -12.27
C GLN A 8 -5.19 -17.41 -12.16
N ILE A 9 -5.66 -17.10 -10.94
CA ILE A 9 -6.96 -16.49 -10.71
C ILE A 9 -6.84 -15.29 -9.75
N PRO A 10 -7.70 -14.27 -9.87
CA PRO A 10 -7.70 -13.12 -8.97
C PRO A 10 -7.92 -13.54 -7.51
N SER A 11 -7.32 -12.81 -6.56
CA SER A 11 -7.36 -13.17 -5.14
C SER A 11 -8.75 -13.19 -4.51
N TYR A 12 -9.69 -12.41 -5.05
CA TYR A 12 -11.10 -12.42 -4.64
C TYR A 12 -11.87 -13.69 -5.07
N GLU A 13 -11.31 -14.50 -5.97
CA GLU A 13 -11.88 -15.81 -6.38
C GLU A 13 -11.23 -16.99 -5.62
N TRP A 14 -10.27 -16.73 -4.74
CA TRP A 14 -9.56 -17.79 -4.03
C TRP A 14 -10.49 -18.51 -3.04
N PRO A 15 -10.33 -19.84 -2.88
CA PRO A 15 -11.11 -20.59 -1.91
C PRO A 15 -10.72 -20.23 -0.47
N ASP A 16 -11.64 -20.36 0.48
CA ASP A 16 -11.38 -20.12 1.93
C ASP A 16 -10.14 -20.87 2.47
N SER A 17 -9.82 -22.02 1.88
CA SER A 17 -8.63 -22.82 2.23
C SER A 17 -7.29 -22.23 1.77
N ALA A 18 -7.27 -21.19 0.95
CA ALA A 18 -6.06 -20.63 0.34
C ALA A 18 -5.06 -20.16 1.39
N GLY A 19 -5.52 -19.43 2.42
CA GLY A 19 -4.65 -18.96 3.51
C GLY A 19 -3.96 -20.11 4.25
N ALA A 20 -4.67 -21.20 4.52
CA ALA A 20 -4.10 -22.38 5.17
C ALA A 20 -3.04 -23.06 4.30
N GLU A 21 -3.25 -23.13 2.99
CA GLU A 21 -2.29 -23.71 2.05
C GLU A 21 -1.02 -22.85 1.92
N ILE A 22 -1.17 -21.52 1.85
CA ILE A 22 -0.04 -20.58 1.84
C ILE A 22 0.80 -20.73 3.12
N VAL A 23 0.17 -20.74 4.31
CA VAL A 23 0.86 -20.95 5.59
C VAL A 23 1.57 -22.30 5.62
N ARG A 24 0.90 -23.36 5.14
CA ARG A 24 1.47 -24.71 5.09
C ARG A 24 2.73 -24.76 4.26
N VAL A 25 2.74 -24.16 3.06
CA VAL A 25 3.90 -24.19 2.16
C VAL A 25 5.02 -23.30 2.69
N ILE A 26 4.74 -22.05 3.08
CA ILE A 26 5.79 -21.10 3.48
C ILE A 26 6.57 -21.56 4.72
N THR A 27 5.91 -22.28 5.63
CA THR A 27 6.52 -22.83 6.86
C THR A 27 7.19 -24.19 6.67
N ASP A 28 6.90 -24.91 5.58
CA ASP A 28 7.52 -26.20 5.27
C ASP A 28 8.93 -26.01 4.72
N ARG A 29 9.94 -26.10 5.57
CA ARG A 29 11.36 -26.01 5.18
C ARG A 29 11.84 -27.14 4.28
N THR A 30 11.03 -28.18 4.06
CA THR A 30 11.34 -29.27 3.12
C THR A 30 10.72 -29.06 1.74
N ALA A 31 9.81 -28.08 1.60
CA ALA A 31 9.26 -27.68 0.31
C ALA A 31 10.32 -27.04 -0.60
N HIS A 32 10.04 -27.00 -1.90
CA HIS A 32 10.93 -26.37 -2.87
C HIS A 32 11.05 -24.86 -2.57
N ALA A 33 12.23 -24.29 -2.81
CA ALA A 33 12.47 -22.88 -2.53
C ALA A 33 11.50 -21.97 -3.31
N ASP A 34 11.28 -22.28 -4.59
CA ASP A 34 10.37 -21.56 -5.47
C ASP A 34 8.91 -21.62 -4.98
N ASP A 35 8.47 -22.76 -4.45
CA ASP A 35 7.11 -22.91 -3.92
C ASP A 35 6.91 -22.03 -2.66
N ARG A 36 7.93 -21.96 -1.80
CA ARG A 36 7.90 -21.12 -0.61
C ARG A 36 7.94 -19.63 -0.96
N LEU A 37 8.68 -19.27 -2.01
CA LEU A 37 8.72 -17.90 -2.51
C LEU A 37 7.38 -17.51 -3.15
N LEU A 38 6.78 -18.39 -3.95
CA LEU A 38 5.44 -18.21 -4.49
C LEU A 38 4.40 -18.06 -3.36
N ALA A 39 4.50 -18.86 -2.30
CA ALA A 39 3.62 -18.71 -1.14
C ALA A 39 3.75 -17.32 -0.50
N ALA A 40 4.98 -16.80 -0.35
CA ALA A 40 5.22 -15.46 0.18
C ALA A 40 4.68 -14.37 -0.76
N TYR A 41 4.78 -14.54 -2.08
CA TYR A 41 4.22 -13.63 -3.08
C TYR A 41 2.69 -13.60 -3.00
N LEU A 42 2.04 -14.78 -3.04
CA LEU A 42 0.58 -14.89 -2.96
C LEU A 42 0.02 -14.34 -1.64
N ALA A 43 0.81 -14.39 -0.55
CA ALA A 43 0.41 -13.79 0.71
C ALA A 43 0.28 -12.26 0.64
N GLN A 44 0.99 -11.58 -0.27
CA GLN A 44 0.88 -10.13 -0.46
C GLN A 44 -0.49 -9.71 -0.99
N GLU A 45 -1.10 -10.57 -1.82
CA GLU A 45 -2.39 -10.32 -2.47
C GLU A 45 -3.56 -10.94 -1.69
N TYR A 46 -3.29 -11.61 -0.58
CA TYR A 46 -4.30 -12.34 0.17
C TYR A 46 -5.13 -11.40 1.06
N PRO A 47 -6.44 -11.24 0.82
CA PRO A 47 -7.27 -10.31 1.59
C PRO A 47 -7.51 -10.76 3.05
N GLY A 48 -7.22 -12.02 3.39
CA GLY A 48 -7.55 -12.64 4.67
C GLY A 48 -6.36 -12.90 5.60
N ILE A 49 -5.29 -12.08 5.55
CA ILE A 49 -4.13 -12.26 6.44
C ILE A 49 -4.62 -12.32 7.89
N ASN A 50 -4.39 -13.46 8.54
CA ASN A 50 -4.79 -13.72 9.92
C ASN A 50 -3.58 -13.94 10.82
N ASP A 51 -3.82 -14.14 12.13
CA ASP A 51 -2.76 -14.37 13.13
C ASP A 51 -1.78 -15.49 12.73
N LEU A 52 -2.27 -16.60 12.17
CA LEU A 52 -1.41 -17.70 11.74
C LEU A 52 -0.47 -17.27 10.61
N MET A 53 -0.99 -16.51 9.65
CA MET A 53 -0.20 -15.95 8.55
C MET A 53 0.81 -14.92 9.07
N MET A 54 0.39 -14.01 9.96
CA MET A 54 1.26 -13.01 10.58
C MET A 54 2.46 -13.65 11.28
N VAL A 55 2.21 -14.69 12.08
CA VAL A 55 3.25 -15.43 12.79
C VAL A 55 4.16 -16.19 11.82
N ALA A 56 3.59 -16.82 10.78
CA ALA A 56 4.36 -17.54 9.78
C ALA A 56 5.31 -16.63 9.00
N LEU A 57 4.79 -15.52 8.46
CA LEU A 57 5.54 -14.54 7.66
C LEU A 57 6.64 -13.85 8.48
N SER A 58 6.30 -13.33 9.66
CA SER A 58 7.28 -12.68 10.54
C SER A 58 8.36 -13.66 11.02
N GLY A 59 7.99 -14.92 11.27
CA GLY A 59 8.93 -15.99 11.61
C GLY A 59 9.90 -16.31 10.47
N VAL A 60 9.43 -16.33 9.23
CA VAL A 60 10.27 -16.53 8.03
C VAL A 60 11.21 -15.35 7.82
N ALA A 61 10.70 -14.11 7.87
CA ALA A 61 11.51 -12.89 7.75
C ALA A 61 12.65 -12.81 8.78
N ALA A 62 12.36 -13.21 10.03
CA ALA A 62 13.32 -13.23 11.13
C ALA A 62 14.32 -14.41 11.09
N ASN A 63 14.05 -15.46 10.31
CA ASN A 63 14.89 -16.65 10.30
C ASN A 63 16.14 -16.47 9.44
N LYS A 64 17.30 -16.32 10.10
CA LYS A 64 18.62 -16.17 9.44
C LYS A 64 19.06 -17.36 8.57
N ALA A 65 18.42 -18.52 8.72
CA ALA A 65 18.71 -19.69 7.90
C ALA A 65 17.99 -19.69 6.53
N GLU A 66 16.98 -18.84 6.35
CA GLU A 66 16.28 -18.68 5.07
C GLU A 66 17.06 -17.79 4.10
N SER A 67 16.76 -17.93 2.80
CA SER A 67 17.35 -17.06 1.78
C SER A 67 16.94 -15.60 2.00
N PRO A 68 17.81 -14.62 1.70
CA PRO A 68 17.45 -13.22 1.78
C PRO A 68 16.20 -12.86 0.96
N GLU A 69 16.02 -13.47 -0.20
CA GLU A 69 14.86 -13.28 -1.07
C GLU A 69 13.55 -13.72 -0.40
N LEU A 70 13.51 -14.92 0.16
CA LEU A 70 12.32 -15.42 0.88
C LEU A 70 12.03 -14.57 2.12
N ARG A 71 13.08 -14.15 2.84
CA ARG A 71 12.94 -13.29 4.03
C ARG A 71 12.36 -11.93 3.67
N SER A 72 12.82 -11.34 2.56
CA SER A 72 12.36 -10.04 2.08
C SER A 72 10.91 -10.12 1.59
N SER A 73 10.57 -11.14 0.79
CA SER A 73 9.21 -11.38 0.32
C SER A 73 8.23 -11.62 1.48
N ALA A 74 8.63 -12.42 2.48
CA ALA A 74 7.82 -12.64 3.67
C ALA A 74 7.63 -11.38 4.53
N ALA A 75 8.63 -10.48 4.58
CA ALA A 75 8.47 -9.18 5.24
C ALA A 75 7.46 -8.32 4.47
N ILE A 76 7.62 -8.16 3.15
CA ILE A 76 6.74 -7.33 2.30
C ILE A 76 5.28 -7.75 2.41
N ALA A 77 4.99 -9.06 2.45
CA ALA A 77 3.64 -9.58 2.58
C ALA A 77 2.90 -9.17 3.87
N LEU A 78 3.59 -8.63 4.87
CA LEU A 78 2.95 -8.10 6.08
C LEU A 78 2.45 -6.66 5.91
N GLY A 79 2.85 -5.96 4.84
CA GLY A 79 2.55 -4.53 4.60
C GLY A 79 1.05 -4.21 4.62
N PRO A 80 0.22 -4.88 3.79
CA PRO A 80 -1.22 -4.63 3.76
C PRO A 80 -1.91 -4.82 5.11
N ALA A 81 -1.52 -5.85 5.88
CA ALA A 81 -2.08 -6.09 7.21
C ALA A 81 -1.67 -5.00 8.23
N PHE A 82 -0.48 -4.42 8.10
CA PHE A 82 -0.07 -3.30 8.93
C PHE A 82 -0.78 -2.01 8.55
N GLU A 83 -0.94 -1.73 7.26
CA GLU A 83 -1.69 -0.57 6.77
C GLU A 83 -3.13 -0.59 7.25
N LEU A 84 -3.82 -1.73 7.08
CA LEU A 84 -5.18 -1.91 7.57
C LEU A 84 -5.27 -1.69 9.10
N ALA A 85 -4.34 -2.27 9.86
CA ALA A 85 -4.31 -2.10 11.32
C ALA A 85 -4.04 -0.65 11.76
N ASP A 86 -3.35 0.15 10.94
CA ASP A 86 -3.05 1.57 11.21
C ASP A 86 -4.24 2.48 10.81
N LEU A 87 -4.83 2.26 9.63
CA LEU A 87 -6.00 2.97 9.13
C LEU A 87 -7.23 2.78 10.02
N ASP A 88 -7.48 1.55 10.47
CA ASP A 88 -8.64 1.23 11.31
C ASP A 88 -8.44 1.60 12.79
N GLY A 89 -7.25 2.09 13.18
CA GLY A 89 -6.91 2.36 14.58
C GLY A 89 -7.09 1.15 15.51
N LEU A 90 -7.10 -0.08 14.94
CA LEU A 90 -7.74 -1.27 15.48
C LEU A 90 -9.21 -1.02 15.86
N ALA A 91 -10.12 -1.16 14.91
CA ALA A 91 -11.55 -1.42 15.10
C ALA A 91 -12.10 -1.05 16.48
N GLN A 92 -12.21 0.24 16.79
CA GLN A 92 -12.99 0.62 17.97
C GLN A 92 -14.49 0.33 17.76
N ASP A 93 -14.90 0.11 16.50
CA ASP A 93 -16.29 -0.08 16.09
C ASP A 93 -16.59 -1.43 15.39
N LEU A 94 -15.59 -2.29 15.12
CA LEU A 94 -15.87 -3.70 14.79
C LEU A 94 -15.77 -4.50 16.09
N ASP A 95 -16.83 -5.20 16.45
CA ASP A 95 -16.76 -6.22 17.50
C ASP A 95 -15.54 -7.12 17.21
N ASP A 96 -14.77 -7.45 18.26
CA ASP A 96 -13.49 -8.21 18.25
C ASP A 96 -13.52 -9.49 17.36
N ASP A 97 -14.72 -9.97 17.02
CA ASP A 97 -15.00 -11.12 16.17
C ASP A 97 -14.85 -10.85 14.64
N GLY A 98 -14.65 -9.59 14.22
CA GLY A 98 -14.61 -9.18 12.80
C GLY A 98 -13.23 -8.84 12.22
N LEU A 99 -12.22 -8.60 13.06
CA LEU A 99 -10.87 -8.30 12.59
C LEU A 99 -10.13 -9.58 12.18
N PRO A 100 -9.44 -9.59 11.02
CA PRO A 100 -8.70 -10.78 10.59
C PRO A 100 -7.46 -11.06 11.46
N CYS A 101 -6.91 -10.03 12.14
CA CYS A 101 -5.76 -10.14 13.03
C CYS A 101 -6.00 -9.54 14.42
N THR A 102 -5.44 -10.18 15.44
CA THR A 102 -5.39 -9.65 16.81
C THR A 102 -4.32 -8.56 16.97
N PRO A 103 -4.51 -7.57 17.86
CA PRO A 103 -3.50 -6.57 18.19
C PRO A 103 -2.15 -7.20 18.61
N GLU A 104 -2.20 -8.33 19.32
CA GLU A 104 -1.03 -9.07 19.76
C GLU A 104 -0.22 -9.63 18.59
N ALA A 105 -0.89 -10.22 17.59
CA ALA A 105 -0.23 -10.74 16.40
C ALA A 105 0.43 -9.61 15.58
N VAL A 106 -0.28 -8.49 15.40
CA VAL A 106 0.25 -7.29 14.72
C VAL A 106 1.47 -6.75 15.46
N HIS A 107 1.37 -6.55 16.78
CA HIS A 107 2.49 -6.05 17.58
C HIS A 107 3.69 -6.99 17.55
N GLY A 108 3.45 -8.30 17.67
CA GLY A 108 4.50 -9.33 17.59
C GLY A 108 5.24 -9.32 16.25
N ALA A 109 4.50 -9.22 15.14
CA ALA A 109 5.08 -9.14 13.81
C ALA A 109 5.90 -7.85 13.62
N LYS A 110 5.36 -6.68 14.04
CA LYS A 110 6.10 -5.39 13.98
C LYS A 110 7.41 -5.46 14.78
N ALA A 111 7.37 -6.04 15.98
CA ALA A 111 8.56 -6.21 16.82
C ALA A 111 9.61 -7.15 16.17
N ALA A 112 9.16 -8.24 15.53
CA ALA A 112 10.05 -9.15 14.82
C ALA A 112 10.76 -8.47 13.63
N LEU A 113 10.03 -7.75 12.77
CA LEU A 113 10.63 -7.02 11.65
C LEU A 113 11.54 -5.90 12.13
N ARG A 114 11.18 -5.20 13.21
CA ARG A 114 12.02 -4.17 13.81
C ARG A 114 13.37 -4.75 14.26
N ALA A 115 13.37 -5.92 14.89
CA ALA A 115 14.60 -6.59 15.30
C ALA A 115 15.47 -6.97 14.10
N VAL A 116 14.88 -7.37 12.97
CA VAL A 116 15.61 -7.65 11.72
C VAL A 116 16.22 -6.38 11.13
N PHE A 117 15.47 -5.28 11.09
CA PHE A 117 15.97 -3.97 10.61
C PHE A 117 17.19 -3.48 11.41
N ASP A 118 17.12 -3.61 12.73
CA ASP A 118 18.18 -3.19 13.67
C ASP A 118 19.43 -4.08 13.60
N ASP A 119 19.28 -5.34 13.19
CA ASP A 119 20.38 -6.28 13.05
C ASP A 119 21.26 -5.93 11.84
N LYS A 120 22.39 -5.25 12.10
CA LYS A 120 23.38 -4.87 11.07
C LYS A 120 24.08 -6.07 10.41
N SER A 121 23.91 -7.29 10.92
CA SER A 121 24.39 -8.50 10.26
C SER A 121 23.41 -9.07 9.24
N ALA A 122 22.15 -8.61 9.24
CA ALA A 122 21.18 -9.02 8.23
C ALA A 122 21.52 -8.40 6.86
N PRO A 123 21.25 -9.10 5.74
CA PRO A 123 21.43 -8.56 4.40
C PRO A 123 20.65 -7.25 4.22
N ASP A 124 21.22 -6.31 3.48
CA ASP A 124 20.63 -4.98 3.30
C ASP A 124 19.24 -5.05 2.64
N GLU A 125 19.02 -5.94 1.67
CA GLU A 125 17.70 -6.13 1.06
C GLU A 125 16.63 -6.51 2.09
N VAL A 126 16.94 -7.43 3.00
CA VAL A 126 15.99 -7.85 4.05
C VAL A 126 15.73 -6.70 5.01
N ARG A 127 16.76 -5.95 5.38
CA ARG A 127 16.62 -4.79 6.28
C ARG A 127 15.79 -3.68 5.62
N ARG A 128 15.98 -3.44 4.32
CA ARG A 128 15.20 -2.47 3.54
C ARG A 128 13.74 -2.90 3.46
N SER A 129 13.45 -4.15 3.11
CA SER A 129 12.08 -4.67 3.10
C SER A 129 11.41 -4.54 4.46
N CYS A 130 12.09 -4.84 5.57
CA CYS A 130 11.52 -4.60 6.90
C CYS A 130 11.22 -3.12 7.17
N LEU A 131 12.08 -2.19 6.71
CA LEU A 131 11.83 -0.75 6.86
C LEU A 131 10.61 -0.30 6.05
N GLU A 132 10.54 -0.70 4.79
CA GLU A 132 9.45 -0.40 3.86
C GLU A 132 8.12 -0.93 4.40
N THR A 133 8.07 -2.21 4.78
CA THR A 133 6.89 -2.83 5.38
C THR A 133 6.42 -2.11 6.63
N LEU A 134 7.33 -1.74 7.54
CA LEU A 134 6.95 -1.08 8.79
C LEU A 134 6.52 0.38 8.59
N ALA A 135 6.86 1.00 7.45
CA ALA A 135 6.43 2.35 7.11
C ALA A 135 4.91 2.45 6.91
N HIS A 136 4.23 1.36 6.51
CA HIS A 136 2.76 1.30 6.41
C HIS A 136 2.05 1.52 7.77
N ALA A 137 2.75 1.38 8.89
CA ALA A 137 2.22 1.67 10.21
C ALA A 137 3.28 2.38 11.08
N PRO A 138 3.49 3.69 10.83
CA PRO A 138 4.60 4.47 11.38
C PRO A 138 4.75 4.38 12.91
N GLN A 139 5.97 4.64 13.38
CA GLN A 139 6.38 4.60 14.79
C GLN A 139 7.45 5.68 15.00
N ASP A 140 7.63 6.15 16.24
CA ASP A 140 8.47 7.31 16.56
C ASP A 140 9.91 7.27 16.01
N TRP A 141 10.46 6.08 15.80
CA TRP A 141 11.81 5.91 15.28
C TRP A 141 11.91 6.00 13.75
N HIS A 142 10.81 5.80 13.02
CA HIS A 142 10.82 5.63 11.57
C HIS A 142 11.36 6.86 10.85
N ALA A 143 10.93 8.06 11.23
CA ALA A 143 11.41 9.29 10.60
C ALA A 143 12.93 9.45 10.70
N ALA A 144 13.55 9.05 11.81
CA ALA A 144 15.00 9.07 11.96
C ALA A 144 15.69 8.03 11.06
N ALA A 145 15.11 6.82 10.97
CA ALA A 145 15.63 5.76 10.10
C ALA A 145 15.55 6.13 8.61
N VAL A 146 14.43 6.70 8.17
CA VAL A 146 14.22 7.15 6.78
C VAL A 146 15.19 8.29 6.44
N ARG A 147 15.38 9.28 7.33
CA ARG A 147 16.39 10.34 7.13
C ARG A 147 17.80 9.76 6.95
N ALA A 148 18.19 8.81 7.80
CA ALA A 148 19.50 8.17 7.70
C ALA A 148 19.65 7.39 6.39
N ALA A 149 18.63 6.62 5.98
CA ALA A 149 18.63 5.88 4.73
C ALA A 149 18.74 6.79 3.50
N TYR A 150 18.02 7.92 3.48
CA TYR A 150 18.08 8.88 2.38
C TYR A 150 19.42 9.65 2.31
N ALA A 151 19.94 10.08 3.46
CA ALA A 151 21.13 10.92 3.52
C ALA A 151 22.43 10.12 3.28
N GLU A 152 22.54 8.93 3.86
CA GLU A 152 23.81 8.18 3.97
C GLU A 152 23.77 6.83 3.24
N GLY A 153 22.60 6.41 2.76
CA GLY A 153 22.43 5.13 2.11
C GLY A 153 23.01 5.02 0.70
N SER A 154 23.18 3.77 0.26
CA SER A 154 23.32 3.43 -1.17
C SER A 154 22.07 3.87 -1.95
N ASN A 155 22.11 3.82 -3.28
CA ASN A 155 20.94 4.13 -4.10
C ASN A 155 19.71 3.29 -3.69
N ASP A 156 19.90 2.01 -3.40
CA ASP A 156 18.80 1.14 -2.95
C ASP A 156 18.20 1.61 -1.61
N TRP A 157 19.03 2.04 -0.66
CA TRP A 157 18.55 2.61 0.60
C TRP A 157 17.82 3.94 0.40
N LYS A 158 18.25 4.76 -0.57
CA LYS A 158 17.55 6.00 -0.94
C LYS A 158 16.20 5.73 -1.57
N LEU A 159 16.09 4.70 -2.42
CA LEU A 159 14.82 4.26 -2.98
C LEU A 159 13.87 3.78 -1.88
N SER A 160 14.34 2.91 -0.98
CA SER A 160 13.56 2.48 0.18
C SER A 160 13.14 3.67 1.05
N ALA A 161 14.00 4.67 1.23
CA ALA A 161 13.64 5.88 1.97
C ALA A 161 12.54 6.67 1.27
N LEU A 162 12.62 6.89 -0.06
CA LEU A 162 11.58 7.57 -0.83
C LEU A 162 10.25 6.81 -0.80
N PHE A 163 10.29 5.48 -0.90
CA PHE A 163 9.11 4.64 -0.71
C PHE A 163 8.47 4.90 0.67
N CYS A 164 9.27 4.89 1.74
CA CYS A 164 8.76 5.13 3.10
C CYS A 164 8.18 6.55 3.29
N MET A 165 8.64 7.53 2.53
CA MET A 165 8.13 8.92 2.60
C MET A 165 6.69 9.06 2.08
N ARG A 166 6.14 8.03 1.42
CA ARG A 166 4.70 7.95 1.08
C ARG A 166 3.82 7.90 2.33
N PHE A 167 4.30 7.22 3.38
CA PHE A 167 3.52 6.95 4.60
C PHE A 167 3.94 7.84 5.77
N ILE A 168 5.17 8.39 5.73
CA ILE A 168 5.75 9.15 6.85
C ILE A 168 5.96 10.59 6.42
N GLY A 169 5.28 11.53 7.09
CA GLY A 169 5.39 12.96 6.80
C GLY A 169 6.68 13.63 7.27
N GLY A 170 6.88 14.87 6.79
CA GLY A 170 8.02 15.73 7.16
C GLY A 170 9.27 15.56 6.29
N PHE A 171 9.07 15.24 5.01
CA PHE A 171 10.10 14.97 4.00
C PHE A 171 9.89 15.73 2.68
N ASP A 172 9.09 16.80 2.69
CA ASP A 172 8.71 17.55 1.49
C ASP A 172 9.92 18.00 0.67
N THR A 173 11.00 18.42 1.34
CA THR A 173 12.22 18.89 0.67
C THR A 173 12.94 17.76 -0.05
N GLU A 174 13.04 16.60 0.58
CA GLU A 174 13.67 15.39 0.04
C GLU A 174 12.86 14.84 -1.15
N ILE A 175 11.53 14.78 -1.02
CA ILE A 175 10.63 14.32 -2.09
C ILE A 175 10.75 15.26 -3.30
N LEU A 176 10.58 16.58 -3.11
CA LEU A 176 10.65 17.56 -4.20
C LEU A 176 12.04 17.59 -4.85
N GLY A 177 13.10 17.42 -4.07
CA GLY A 177 14.45 17.30 -4.62
C GLY A 177 14.60 16.07 -5.52
N ALA A 178 14.06 14.92 -5.11
CA ALA A 178 14.17 13.66 -5.82
C ALA A 178 13.41 13.64 -7.16
N LEU A 179 12.38 14.48 -7.35
CA LEU A 179 11.70 14.66 -8.65
C LEU A 179 12.64 15.10 -9.78
N THR A 180 13.80 15.68 -9.43
CA THR A 180 14.83 16.13 -10.39
C THR A 180 16.08 15.25 -10.40
N SER A 181 16.04 14.09 -9.74
CA SER A 181 17.16 13.15 -9.67
C SER A 181 17.56 12.65 -11.06
N THR A 182 18.86 12.44 -11.27
CA THR A 182 19.36 11.76 -12.47
C THR A 182 19.02 10.28 -12.47
N ASP A 183 18.71 9.71 -11.30
CA ASP A 183 18.27 8.32 -11.15
C ASP A 183 16.76 8.22 -11.41
N GLU A 184 16.39 7.43 -12.41
CA GLU A 184 14.99 7.32 -12.87
C GLU A 184 14.11 6.62 -11.85
N HIS A 185 14.64 5.64 -11.11
CA HIS A 185 13.90 4.95 -10.06
C HIS A 185 13.57 5.92 -8.92
N GLN A 186 14.50 6.81 -8.57
CA GLN A 186 14.25 7.82 -7.54
C GLN A 186 13.19 8.82 -7.98
N ARG A 187 13.19 9.23 -9.26
CA ARG A 187 12.13 10.11 -9.78
C ARG A 187 10.77 9.42 -9.75
N LEU A 188 10.68 8.16 -10.16
CA LEU A 188 9.43 7.38 -10.11
C LEU A 188 8.89 7.29 -8.68
N GLU A 189 9.74 6.90 -7.73
CA GLU A 189 9.36 6.83 -6.31
C GLU A 189 8.93 8.18 -5.75
N ALA A 190 9.62 9.26 -6.13
CA ALA A 190 9.29 10.62 -5.68
C ALA A 190 7.94 11.12 -6.21
N ILE A 191 7.49 10.68 -7.40
CA ILE A 191 6.16 11.01 -7.90
C ILE A 191 5.08 10.38 -7.02
N GLY A 192 5.24 9.10 -6.68
CA GLY A 192 4.34 8.40 -5.76
C GLY A 192 4.31 9.07 -4.39
N ALA A 193 5.48 9.31 -3.78
CA ALA A 193 5.58 9.99 -2.49
C ALA A 193 4.99 11.41 -2.51
N ALA A 194 5.15 12.16 -3.60
CA ALA A 194 4.53 13.47 -3.72
C ALA A 194 3.00 13.40 -3.79
N GLY A 195 2.45 12.40 -4.48
CA GLY A 195 1.01 12.15 -4.54
C GLY A 195 0.42 11.82 -3.18
N GLU A 196 0.98 10.82 -2.50
CA GLU A 196 0.53 10.35 -1.17
C GLU A 196 0.64 11.43 -0.08
N GLN A 197 1.63 12.31 -0.19
CA GLN A 197 1.82 13.44 0.73
C GLN A 197 1.14 14.74 0.23
N GLU A 198 0.34 14.66 -0.85
CA GLU A 198 -0.41 15.78 -1.44
C GLU A 198 0.43 17.04 -1.71
N LEU A 199 1.70 16.85 -2.09
CA LEU A 199 2.65 17.95 -2.27
C LEU A 199 2.37 18.74 -3.54
N GLN A 200 1.45 19.70 -3.46
CA GLN A 200 1.01 20.53 -4.60
C GLN A 200 2.16 21.18 -5.40
N MET A 201 3.31 21.43 -4.77
CA MET A 201 4.52 21.92 -5.44
C MET A 201 5.10 20.95 -6.49
N ALA A 202 4.77 19.66 -6.43
CA ALA A 202 5.14 18.65 -7.41
C ALA A 202 4.32 18.72 -8.70
N TRP A 203 3.17 19.42 -8.70
CA TRP A 203 2.27 19.48 -9.85
C TRP A 203 2.96 19.84 -11.19
N PRO A 204 3.86 20.84 -11.27
CA PRO A 204 4.52 21.16 -12.54
C PRO A 204 5.33 20.00 -13.13
N HIS A 205 5.88 19.12 -12.29
CA HIS A 205 6.62 17.93 -12.72
C HIS A 205 5.67 16.86 -13.28
N VAL A 206 4.60 16.55 -12.52
CA VAL A 206 3.58 15.56 -12.92
C VAL A 206 2.86 16.01 -14.20
N GLN A 207 2.48 17.28 -14.28
CA GLN A 207 1.84 17.85 -15.46
C GLN A 207 2.73 17.79 -16.70
N ALA A 208 4.05 18.00 -16.56
CA ALA A 208 4.97 17.91 -17.68
C ALA A 208 5.02 16.50 -18.27
N ILE A 209 5.02 15.47 -17.40
CA ILE A 209 4.98 14.06 -17.81
C ILE A 209 3.68 13.75 -18.56
N LEU A 210 2.52 14.11 -18.00
CA LEU A 210 1.20 13.81 -18.58
C LEU A 210 0.93 14.55 -19.91
N LYS A 211 1.66 15.63 -20.19
CA LYS A 211 1.59 16.35 -21.47
C LYS A 211 2.56 15.82 -22.52
N ASP A 212 3.60 15.12 -22.11
CA ASP A 212 4.60 14.59 -23.03
C ASP A 212 4.16 13.25 -23.61
N ARG A 213 3.79 13.26 -24.90
CA ARG A 213 3.39 12.06 -25.64
C ARG A 213 4.52 11.05 -25.83
N GLN A 214 5.76 11.41 -25.49
CA GLN A 214 6.93 10.54 -25.56
C GLN A 214 7.47 10.19 -24.18
N ALA A 215 6.77 10.58 -23.11
CA ALA A 215 7.13 10.15 -21.76
C ALA A 215 7.17 8.63 -21.68
N ASP A 216 8.14 8.12 -20.93
CA ASP A 216 8.23 6.69 -20.66
C ASP A 216 6.96 6.21 -19.92
N LYS A 217 6.52 5.01 -20.25
CA LYS A 217 5.28 4.42 -19.75
C LYS A 217 5.20 4.44 -18.22
N LEU A 218 6.28 4.07 -17.53
CA LEU A 218 6.28 3.99 -16.07
C LEU A 218 6.05 5.37 -15.43
N PHE A 219 6.61 6.42 -16.04
CA PHE A 219 6.39 7.78 -15.59
C PHE A 219 4.94 8.22 -15.80
N VAL A 220 4.32 7.85 -16.92
CA VAL A 220 2.90 8.16 -17.17
C VAL A 220 2.00 7.46 -16.15
N LEU A 221 2.24 6.18 -15.86
CA LEU A 221 1.47 5.43 -14.85
C LEU A 221 1.61 6.05 -13.46
N ALA A 222 2.84 6.36 -13.03
CA ALA A 222 3.07 7.02 -11.74
C ALA A 222 2.40 8.42 -11.67
N ALA A 223 2.48 9.19 -12.76
CA ALA A 223 1.88 10.52 -12.82
C ALA A 223 0.33 10.47 -12.83
N LEU A 224 -0.27 9.45 -13.44
CA LEU A 224 -1.71 9.21 -13.36
C LEU A 224 -2.14 8.84 -11.94
N GLY A 225 -1.39 7.99 -11.24
CA GLY A 225 -1.68 7.66 -9.83
C GLY A 225 -1.63 8.88 -8.92
N ALA A 226 -0.67 9.79 -9.12
CA ALA A 226 -0.56 11.02 -8.33
C ALA A 226 -1.52 12.14 -8.78
N LEU A 227 -2.24 11.98 -9.90
CA LEU A 227 -3.05 13.04 -10.52
C LEU A 227 -4.17 13.56 -9.60
N PRO A 228 -4.99 12.72 -8.96
CA PRO A 228 -6.12 13.20 -8.15
C PRO A 228 -5.67 14.07 -6.98
N MET A 229 -4.53 13.72 -6.39
CA MET A 229 -3.99 14.37 -5.19
C MET A 229 -3.28 15.68 -5.50
N LEU A 230 -2.74 15.85 -6.72
CA LEU A 230 -1.86 16.97 -7.07
C LEU A 230 -2.46 17.97 -8.07
N ALA A 231 -3.52 17.59 -8.80
CA ALA A 231 -4.11 18.49 -9.77
C ALA A 231 -4.78 19.69 -9.08
N PRO A 232 -4.65 20.90 -9.64
CA PRO A 232 -5.22 22.10 -9.05
C PRO A 232 -6.75 22.20 -9.15
N SER A 233 -7.40 21.37 -9.99
CA SER A 233 -8.87 21.32 -10.06
C SER A 233 -9.39 20.00 -10.64
N PRO A 234 -10.62 19.56 -10.26
CA PRO A 234 -11.24 18.35 -10.79
C PRO A 234 -11.43 18.38 -12.31
N GLU A 235 -11.78 19.53 -12.90
CA GLU A 235 -11.98 19.64 -14.36
C GLU A 235 -10.69 19.35 -15.13
N LEU A 236 -9.54 19.72 -14.54
CA LEU A 236 -8.24 19.42 -15.14
C LEU A 236 -7.92 17.93 -15.04
N VAL A 237 -8.31 17.26 -13.93
CA VAL A 237 -8.20 15.81 -13.79
C VAL A 237 -9.01 15.13 -14.89
N THR A 238 -10.29 15.45 -15.03
CA THR A 238 -11.18 14.88 -16.07
C THR A 238 -10.59 15.06 -17.48
N ALA A 239 -10.15 16.27 -17.81
CA ALA A 239 -9.57 16.55 -19.14
C ALA A 239 -8.29 15.75 -19.42
N ILE A 240 -7.47 15.50 -18.39
CA ILE A 240 -6.27 14.67 -18.53
C ILE A 240 -6.64 13.19 -18.65
N LEU A 241 -7.61 12.70 -17.89
CA LEU A 241 -8.10 11.32 -17.98
C LEU A 241 -8.67 11.04 -19.37
N GLU A 242 -9.51 11.93 -19.92
CA GLU A 242 -10.06 11.79 -21.29
C GLU A 242 -8.95 11.61 -22.34
N LEU A 243 -7.84 12.33 -22.20
CA LEU A 243 -6.69 12.20 -23.10
C LEU A 243 -6.04 10.81 -22.99
N HIS A 244 -5.87 10.28 -21.77
CA HIS A 244 -5.17 9.03 -21.52
C HIS A 244 -6.05 7.79 -21.75
N LEU A 245 -7.37 7.92 -21.58
CA LEU A 245 -8.36 6.90 -21.98
C LEU A 245 -8.37 6.64 -23.48
N ALA A 246 -7.89 7.59 -24.29
CA ALA A 246 -7.71 7.44 -25.73
C ALA A 246 -6.32 6.88 -26.12
N SER A 247 -5.50 6.45 -25.16
CA SER A 247 -4.18 5.88 -25.40
C SER A 247 -4.28 4.54 -26.16
N ALA A 248 -3.23 4.24 -26.94
CA ALA A 248 -3.07 2.92 -27.56
C ALA A 248 -2.44 1.89 -26.60
N ASP A 249 -1.87 2.32 -25.48
CA ASP A 249 -1.31 1.42 -24.46
C ASP A 249 -2.41 1.00 -23.47
N PRO A 250 -2.75 -0.30 -23.38
CA PRO A 250 -3.84 -0.76 -22.53
C PRO A 250 -3.59 -0.49 -21.04
N ALA A 251 -2.35 -0.52 -20.56
CA ALA A 251 -2.07 -0.26 -19.14
C ALA A 251 -2.28 1.22 -18.78
N ILE A 252 -2.05 2.14 -19.74
CA ILE A 252 -2.36 3.56 -19.53
C ILE A 252 -3.88 3.78 -19.49
N VAL A 253 -4.62 3.07 -20.36
CA VAL A 253 -6.09 3.13 -20.37
C VAL A 253 -6.67 2.56 -19.07
N GLU A 254 -6.11 1.46 -18.57
CA GLU A 254 -6.47 0.83 -17.30
C GLU A 254 -6.23 1.77 -16.13
N ALA A 255 -5.01 2.31 -15.97
CA ALA A 255 -4.70 3.26 -14.89
C ALA A 255 -5.59 4.51 -14.94
N ALA A 256 -5.88 5.06 -16.13
CA ALA A 256 -6.81 6.18 -16.27
C ALA A 256 -8.26 5.80 -15.96
N THR A 257 -8.64 4.55 -16.19
CA THR A 257 -9.96 4.01 -15.84
C THR A 257 -10.09 3.85 -14.33
N GLU A 258 -9.11 3.25 -13.66
CA GLU A 258 -9.08 3.10 -12.20
C GLU A 258 -9.23 4.45 -11.48
N VAL A 259 -8.49 5.47 -11.92
CA VAL A 259 -8.61 6.81 -11.35
C VAL A 259 -9.99 7.42 -11.59
N ARG A 260 -10.57 7.22 -12.78
CA ARG A 260 -11.93 7.73 -13.07
C ARG A 260 -12.98 7.04 -12.19
N ASP A 261 -12.88 5.72 -12.06
CA ASP A 261 -13.86 4.92 -11.35
C ASP A 261 -13.78 5.22 -9.84
N MET A 262 -12.57 5.38 -9.28
CA MET A 262 -12.37 5.91 -7.92
C MET A 262 -13.04 7.25 -7.68
N LEU A 263 -12.90 8.20 -8.61
CA LEU A 263 -13.52 9.53 -8.49
C LEU A 263 -15.05 9.45 -8.56
N ALA A 264 -15.60 8.52 -9.35
CA ALA A 264 -17.04 8.32 -9.46
C ALA A 264 -17.65 7.73 -8.18
N ASP A 265 -16.94 6.83 -7.50
CA ASP A 265 -17.39 6.26 -6.23
C ASP A 265 -17.49 7.35 -5.13
N VAL A 266 -16.52 8.28 -5.07
CA VAL A 266 -16.55 9.41 -4.13
C VAL A 266 -17.73 10.36 -4.40
N GLU A 267 -18.08 10.62 -5.67
CA GLU A 267 -19.23 11.45 -6.02
C GLU A 267 -20.59 10.77 -5.73
N GLY A 268 -20.63 9.43 -5.67
CA GLY A 268 -21.85 8.66 -5.41
C GLY A 268 -22.23 8.50 -3.94
N GLU A 269 -21.31 8.71 -3.00
CA GLU A 269 -21.55 8.58 -1.56
C GLU A 269 -22.33 9.76 -0.93
N ASP A 270 -22.45 10.89 -1.63
CA ASP A 270 -23.13 12.10 -1.12
C ASP A 270 -24.67 12.05 -1.24
N ASP A 271 -25.26 11.11 -1.99
CA ASP A 271 -26.70 11.08 -2.31
C ASP A 271 -27.57 10.21 -1.36
N ASP A 272 -26.98 9.42 -0.44
CA ASP A 272 -27.72 8.42 0.35
C ASP A 272 -28.14 8.87 1.77
N TRP A 273 -27.89 10.13 2.18
CA TRP A 273 -28.25 10.63 3.52
C TRP A 273 -29.48 11.54 3.58
N ALA A 274 -30.23 11.68 2.49
CA ALA A 274 -31.38 12.59 2.43
C ALA A 274 -32.72 11.87 2.21
N ASP A 275 -33.14 11.02 3.15
CA ASP A 275 -34.57 10.81 3.43
C ASP A 275 -34.78 9.95 4.69
N ASP A 276 -34.94 10.61 5.85
CA ASP A 276 -35.71 10.07 6.98
C ASP A 276 -36.07 11.18 8.00
N GLU A 277 -36.66 12.28 7.53
CA GLU A 277 -37.49 13.16 8.39
C GLU A 277 -38.85 13.41 7.74
N ASP A 278 -39.73 12.40 7.76
CA ASP A 278 -41.17 12.66 7.78
C ASP A 278 -41.97 11.54 8.44
N SER A 279 -41.98 11.53 9.78
CA SER A 279 -42.98 10.81 10.57
C SER A 279 -43.30 11.54 11.87
N ALA A 280 -43.75 12.79 11.76
CA ALA A 280 -44.50 13.47 12.81
C ALA A 280 -45.99 13.56 12.44
N GLY A 281 -46.73 12.48 12.69
CA GLY A 281 -48.19 12.49 12.63
C GLY A 281 -48.80 13.47 13.66
N PRO A 282 -49.89 14.18 13.34
CA PRO A 282 -50.42 15.20 14.25
C PRO A 282 -51.14 14.56 15.43
N ALA A 283 -50.57 14.71 16.62
CA ALA A 283 -51.23 14.38 17.88
C ALA A 283 -52.45 15.29 18.10
N GLY A 284 -53.62 14.67 18.20
CA GLY A 284 -54.89 15.33 18.46
C GLY A 284 -54.89 16.14 19.75
N SER A 285 -55.09 17.45 19.61
CA SER A 285 -55.54 18.32 20.68
C SER A 285 -56.97 17.97 21.08
N ASN A 286 -57.20 17.59 22.34
CA ASN A 286 -58.52 17.64 22.93
C ASN A 286 -58.51 18.34 24.30
N ARG A 287 -59.35 19.39 24.36
CA ARG A 287 -60.02 20.04 25.51
C ARG A 287 -59.44 21.30 26.17
N ARG A 288 -60.06 22.43 25.80
CA ARG A 288 -60.95 23.26 26.64
C ARG A 288 -62.25 23.44 25.82
N HIS A 289 -63.49 23.24 26.26
CA HIS A 289 -64.18 23.37 27.54
C HIS A 289 -65.10 22.16 27.83
#